data_AF-A0A2I1CT28-F1
#
_entry.id   AF-A0A2I1CT28-F1
#
_cell.length_a   1.000
_cell.length_b   1.000
_cell.length_c   1.000
_cell.angle_alpha   90.00
_cell.angle_beta   90.00
_cell.angle_gamma   90.00
#
_symmetry.space_group_name_H-M   'P 1'
#
loop_
_entity.id
_entity.type
_entity.pdbx_description
1 polymer ?
#
loop_
_entity_poly.entity_id
_entity_poly.type
_entity_poly.pdbx_seq_one_letter_code
_entity_poly.pdbx_strand_id
1 'polypeptide(L)'
;MDLSHCTHLIIVCCHAIYLGGPTKGASEDEWLIESFQKGETPTYTQHVKAGLELLDGDPEGFLVFSGGATKKDRTALTEGESYLNLAKDNSLFSFNVPPSQIHPEIHAVDSYQNVLFSLLHFRLVTGVYPRRISVVTHEFKRRRFMEWHFPALGLRPVFSSSTSTVRVIGINPPEEIAPLEGLLAGEENSGIGLWRNDPYGVLGELAAKRRKRGWVGGMERGVFVGVGLEGVVEELVCWDGDGGRGLGGWKGCPGLSGFVRDLLVRRWGLRDNRDEVREIVYVIRESFVFV
;
A
#
# COMPACT_ATOMS: atom_id res chain seq x y z
N MET A 1 -4.40 -12.54 20.32
CA MET A 1 -5.62 -11.75 20.49
C MET A 1 -6.42 -11.89 19.22
N ASP A 2 -7.74 -12.02 19.33
CA ASP A 2 -8.61 -12.07 18.15
C ASP A 2 -8.77 -10.65 17.57
N LEU A 3 -8.38 -10.47 16.32
CA LEU A 3 -8.44 -9.20 15.58
C LEU A 3 -9.45 -9.26 14.43
N SER A 4 -10.30 -10.29 14.37
CA SER A 4 -11.32 -10.45 13.31
C SER A 4 -12.40 -9.35 13.29
N HIS A 5 -12.53 -8.61 14.39
CA HIS A 5 -13.39 -7.42 14.48
C HIS A 5 -12.82 -6.19 13.73
N CYS A 6 -11.53 -6.20 13.38
CA CYS A 6 -10.94 -5.11 12.61
C CYS A 6 -11.48 -5.15 11.18
N THR A 7 -12.03 -4.04 10.71
CA THR A 7 -12.56 -3.90 9.34
C THR A 7 -12.05 -2.64 8.63
N HIS A 8 -11.24 -1.82 9.30
CA HIS A 8 -10.64 -0.60 8.75
C HIS A 8 -9.11 -0.70 8.76
N LEU A 9 -8.51 -0.83 7.57
CA LEU A 9 -7.07 -0.81 7.40
C LEU A 9 -6.59 0.64 7.25
N ILE A 10 -5.72 1.08 8.15
CA ILE A 10 -5.03 2.37 8.10
C ILE A 10 -3.58 2.10 7.71
N ILE A 11 -3.12 2.70 6.62
CA ILE A 11 -1.78 2.49 6.06
C ILE A 11 -1.04 3.82 6.14
N VAL A 12 0.07 3.85 6.87
CA VAL A 12 1.04 4.95 6.80
C VAL A 12 2.16 4.49 5.87
N CYS A 13 2.23 5.09 4.69
CA CYS A 13 3.34 4.86 3.77
C CYS A 13 4.60 5.51 4.32
N CYS A 14 5.61 4.73 4.65
CA CYS A 14 6.88 5.26 5.12
C CYS A 14 7.73 5.77 3.93
N HIS A 15 8.64 6.71 4.21
CA HIS A 15 9.59 7.25 3.21
C HIS A 15 11.01 7.47 3.78
N ALA A 16 11.22 7.22 5.07
CA ALA A 16 12.47 7.47 5.78
C ALA A 16 12.63 6.47 6.92
N ILE A 17 13.84 6.38 7.50
CA ILE A 17 14.11 5.49 8.64
C ILE A 17 14.45 6.34 9.85
N TYR A 18 13.64 6.26 10.90
CA TYR A 18 13.98 6.81 12.21
C TYR A 18 14.99 5.91 12.93
N LEU A 19 16.15 6.45 13.30
CA LEU A 19 17.26 5.71 13.90
C LEU A 19 17.20 5.65 15.44
N GLY A 20 16.28 6.39 16.06
CA GLY A 20 16.28 6.61 17.50
C GLY A 20 17.14 7.81 17.90
N GLY A 21 16.86 8.38 19.07
CA GLY A 21 17.72 9.40 19.67
C GLY A 21 17.03 10.22 20.77
N PRO A 22 17.79 11.10 21.45
CA PRO A 22 17.34 11.81 22.65
C PRO A 22 16.20 12.80 22.38
N THR A 23 16.07 13.28 21.14
CA THR A 23 15.05 14.25 20.74
C THR A 23 13.80 13.60 20.15
N LYS A 24 13.75 12.25 20.12
CA LYS A 24 12.58 11.46 19.74
C LYS A 24 12.03 11.81 18.34
N GLY A 25 12.94 12.04 17.40
CA GLY A 25 12.65 12.37 16.01
C GLY A 25 12.59 13.86 15.70
N ALA A 26 12.80 14.75 16.67
CA ALA A 26 12.84 16.19 16.39
C ALA A 26 14.13 16.63 15.69
N SER A 27 15.27 15.99 15.97
CA SER A 27 16.53 16.21 15.27
C SER A 27 16.58 15.39 13.99
N GLU A 28 16.94 16.03 12.87
CA GLU A 28 17.11 15.36 11.57
C GLU A 28 18.26 14.34 11.58
N ASP A 29 19.24 14.48 12.47
CA ASP A 29 20.34 13.52 12.63
C ASP A 29 19.86 12.15 13.16
N GLU A 30 18.65 12.10 13.74
CA GLU A 30 18.00 10.85 14.16
C GLU A 30 17.29 10.15 12.98
N TRP A 31 17.44 10.64 11.76
CA TRP A 31 16.78 10.10 10.58
C TRP A 31 17.76 9.74 9.46
N LEU A 32 17.50 8.61 8.83
CA LEU A 32 18.15 8.18 7.60
C LEU A 32 17.29 8.59 6.39
N ILE A 33 17.64 9.74 5.83
CA ILE A 33 16.97 10.35 4.67
C ILE A 33 17.90 10.46 3.46
N GLU A 34 17.31 10.59 2.28
CA GLU A 34 17.99 10.99 1.05
C GLU A 34 18.20 12.51 1.02
N SER A 35 19.13 12.99 0.19
CA SER A 35 19.48 14.42 0.12
C SER A 35 18.29 15.33 -0.26
N PHE A 36 17.37 14.84 -1.09
CA PHE A 36 16.18 15.58 -1.50
C PHE A 36 15.08 15.63 -0.43
N GLN A 37 15.19 14.85 0.65
CA GLN A 37 14.22 14.76 1.75
C GLN A 37 14.60 15.68 2.93
N LYS A 38 15.66 16.48 2.78
CA LYS A 38 16.15 17.36 3.83
C LYS A 38 15.05 18.35 4.26
N GLY A 39 14.84 18.45 5.56
CA GLY A 39 13.79 19.27 6.18
C GLY A 39 12.41 18.60 6.25
N GLU A 40 12.22 17.42 5.65
CA GLU A 40 10.91 16.74 5.63
C GLU A 40 10.63 15.87 6.87
N THR A 41 11.60 15.69 7.78
CA THR A 41 11.44 14.83 8.97
C THR A 41 10.25 15.18 9.88
N PRO A 42 9.85 16.45 10.06
CA PRO A 42 8.61 16.77 10.77
C PRO A 42 7.36 16.25 10.06
N THR A 43 7.35 16.23 8.73
CA THR A 43 6.25 15.68 7.91
C THR A 43 6.08 14.18 8.15
N TYR A 44 7.18 13.44 8.24
CA TYR A 44 7.14 12.00 8.55
C TYR A 44 6.59 11.74 9.95
N THR A 45 6.93 12.59 10.92
CA THR A 45 6.31 12.56 12.26
C THR A 45 4.80 12.86 12.18
N GLN A 46 4.38 13.81 11.35
CA GLN A 46 2.95 14.10 11.13
C GLN A 46 2.23 12.93 10.47
N HIS A 47 2.86 12.19 9.56
CA HIS A 47 2.28 10.98 8.97
C HIS A 47 2.01 9.92 10.04
N VAL A 48 2.97 9.70 10.95
CA VAL A 48 2.80 8.78 12.09
C VAL A 48 1.65 9.23 12.99
N LYS A 49 1.60 10.52 13.35
CA LYS A 49 0.52 11.08 14.17
C LYS A 49 -0.85 10.93 13.51
N ALA A 50 -0.97 11.22 12.21
CA ALA A 50 -2.23 11.07 11.48
C ALA A 50 -2.70 9.61 11.42
N GLY A 51 -1.78 8.65 11.30
CA GLY A 51 -2.11 7.23 11.39
C GLY A 51 -2.65 6.82 12.77
N LEU A 52 -2.00 7.30 13.84
CA LEU A 52 -2.42 7.06 15.22
C LEU A 52 -3.76 7.75 15.54
N GLU A 53 -3.95 8.98 15.09
CA GLU A 53 -5.19 9.74 15.25
C GLU A 53 -6.37 9.05 14.56
N LEU A 54 -6.17 8.46 13.39
CA LEU A 54 -7.20 7.67 12.71
C LEU A 54 -7.58 6.39 13.46
N LEU A 55 -6.65 5.82 14.22
CA LEU A 55 -6.89 4.64 15.04
C LEU A 55 -7.49 5.02 16.40
N ASP A 56 -7.19 6.21 16.91
CA ASP A 56 -7.71 6.70 18.18
C ASP A 56 -9.24 6.88 18.10
N GLY A 57 -9.97 6.08 18.86
CA GLY A 57 -11.44 6.05 18.81
C GLY A 57 -12.05 5.22 17.67
N ASP A 58 -11.26 4.51 16.85
CA ASP A 58 -11.76 3.54 15.87
C ASP A 58 -11.52 2.10 16.35
N PRO A 59 -12.49 1.45 17.02
CA PRO A 59 -12.32 0.09 17.52
C PRO A 59 -12.14 -0.95 16.41
N GLU A 60 -12.55 -0.64 15.17
CA GLU A 60 -12.37 -1.52 14.01
C GLU A 60 -11.05 -1.23 13.26
N GLY A 61 -10.26 -0.28 13.74
CA GLY A 61 -9.04 0.20 13.10
C GLY A 61 -7.87 -0.76 13.25
N PHE A 62 -7.05 -0.86 12.21
CA PHE A 62 -5.78 -1.58 12.23
C PHE A 62 -4.74 -0.76 11.48
N LEU A 63 -3.74 -0.26 12.20
CA LEU A 63 -2.69 0.62 11.70
C LEU A 63 -1.48 -0.19 11.25
N VAL A 64 -1.07 0.04 10.00
CA VAL A 64 0.15 -0.51 9.42
C VAL A 64 1.11 0.61 9.05
N PHE A 65 2.30 0.62 9.64
CA PHE A 65 3.44 1.38 9.14
C PHE A 65 4.14 0.54 8.07
N SER A 66 4.03 0.94 6.80
CA SER A 66 4.44 0.10 5.68
C SER A 66 5.67 0.66 4.96
N GLY A 67 6.72 -0.14 4.95
CA GLY A 67 7.98 0.12 4.26
C GLY A 67 9.10 -0.81 4.73
N GLY A 68 9.84 -1.40 3.79
CA GLY A 68 10.93 -2.33 4.05
C GLY A 68 12.29 -1.66 4.26
N ALA A 69 13.34 -2.46 4.34
CA ALA A 69 14.72 -1.96 4.42
C ALA A 69 15.16 -1.41 3.05
N THR A 70 14.83 -0.15 2.74
CA THR A 70 15.16 0.50 1.46
C THR A 70 16.60 1.02 1.38
N LYS A 71 17.30 1.09 2.52
CA LYS A 71 18.67 1.61 2.68
C LYS A 71 19.61 0.54 3.29
N LYS A 72 19.58 -0.67 2.72
CA LYS A 72 20.27 -1.88 3.24
C LYS A 72 21.79 -1.74 3.39
N ASP A 73 22.39 -0.85 2.61
CA ASP A 73 23.81 -0.50 2.68
C ASP A 73 24.17 0.28 3.96
N ARG A 74 23.17 0.90 4.62
CA ARG A 74 23.34 1.73 5.81
C ARG A 74 22.71 1.12 7.06
N THR A 75 21.61 0.39 6.93
CA THR A 75 20.92 -0.25 8.06
C THR A 75 20.04 -1.42 7.62
N ALA A 76 19.87 -2.41 8.51
CA ALA A 76 18.88 -3.49 8.35
C ALA A 76 17.48 -3.09 8.84
N LEU A 77 17.36 -1.99 9.59
CA LEU A 77 16.09 -1.48 10.09
C LEU A 77 15.17 -1.10 8.93
N THR A 78 13.94 -1.60 8.95
CA THR A 78 12.94 -1.25 7.93
C THR A 78 12.29 0.10 8.22
N GLU A 79 11.76 0.75 7.19
CA GLU A 79 11.03 2.00 7.37
C GLU A 79 9.79 1.81 8.27
N GLY A 80 9.06 0.70 8.12
CA GLY A 80 7.89 0.33 8.93
C GLY A 80 8.22 0.13 10.41
N GLU A 81 9.27 -0.65 10.72
CA GLU A 81 9.75 -0.80 12.10
C GLU A 81 10.21 0.53 12.69
N SER A 82 10.89 1.36 11.90
CA SER A 82 11.39 2.65 12.37
C SER A 82 10.27 3.62 12.76
N TYR A 83 9.16 3.63 12.01
CA TYR A 83 7.99 4.47 12.34
C TYR A 83 7.26 3.94 13.58
N LEU A 84 7.19 2.62 13.76
CA LEU A 84 6.70 2.02 15.00
C LEU A 84 7.59 2.41 16.19
N ASN A 85 8.91 2.42 16.03
CA ASN A 85 9.84 2.86 17.07
C ASN A 85 9.64 4.35 17.40
N LEU A 86 9.50 5.21 16.39
CA LEU A 86 9.20 6.63 16.59
C LEU A 86 7.92 6.82 17.41
N ALA A 87 6.86 6.09 17.07
CA ALA A 87 5.59 6.13 17.80
C ALA A 87 5.81 5.70 19.27
N LYS A 88 6.52 4.60 19.52
CA LYS A 88 6.81 4.09 20.87
C LYS A 88 7.66 5.05 21.70
N ASP A 89 8.74 5.59 21.15
CA ASP A 89 9.64 6.50 21.84
C ASP A 89 8.94 7.79 22.27
N ASN A 90 7.94 8.20 21.48
CA ASN A 90 7.05 9.33 21.77
C ASN A 90 5.79 8.94 22.58
N SER A 91 5.74 7.75 23.18
CA SER A 91 4.59 7.27 23.97
C SER A 91 3.28 7.40 23.21
N LEU A 92 3.31 6.96 21.94
CA LEU A 92 2.21 7.02 20.97
C LEU A 92 1.64 8.43 20.80
N PHE A 93 2.44 9.47 21.05
CA PHE A 93 2.04 10.88 21.02
C PHE A 93 0.79 11.18 21.87
N SER A 94 0.57 10.40 22.93
CA SER A 94 -0.59 10.47 23.83
C SER A 94 -1.94 10.02 23.22
N PHE A 95 -1.95 9.41 22.04
CA PHE A 95 -3.15 8.79 21.47
C PHE A 95 -3.52 7.51 22.23
N ASN A 96 -4.81 7.27 22.46
CA ASN A 96 -5.30 6.12 23.21
C ASN A 96 -5.62 4.94 22.28
N VAL A 97 -4.57 4.33 21.73
CA VAL A 97 -4.68 3.24 20.76
C VAL A 97 -4.17 1.92 21.35
N PRO A 98 -4.80 0.78 21.06
CA PRO A 98 -4.33 -0.51 21.55
C PRO A 98 -3.09 -0.96 20.75
N PRO A 99 -1.95 -1.22 21.41
CA PRO A 99 -0.71 -1.58 20.70
C PRO A 99 -0.82 -2.83 19.82
N SER A 100 -1.77 -3.72 20.10
CA SER A 100 -2.05 -4.92 19.30
C SER A 100 -2.69 -4.63 17.94
N GLN A 101 -3.18 -3.41 17.69
CA GLN A 101 -3.71 -2.98 16.39
C GLN A 101 -2.67 -2.17 15.58
N ILE A 102 -1.42 -2.08 16.04
CA ILE A 102 -0.35 -1.32 15.38
C ILE A 102 0.76 -2.27 14.95
N HIS A 103 0.93 -2.42 13.64
CA HIS A 103 1.89 -3.35 13.07
C HIS A 103 2.86 -2.66 12.11
N PRO A 104 4.11 -3.10 12.03
CA PRO A 104 4.98 -2.78 10.91
C PRO A 104 4.75 -3.79 9.78
N GLU A 105 4.74 -3.32 8.54
CA GLU A 105 4.90 -4.13 7.34
C GLU A 105 6.28 -3.82 6.74
N ILE A 106 7.10 -4.86 6.57
CA ILE A 106 8.57 -4.75 6.47
C ILE A 106 9.13 -5.11 5.09
N HIS A 107 8.28 -5.32 4.09
CA HIS A 107 8.67 -5.79 2.77
C HIS A 107 8.51 -4.73 1.68
N ALA A 108 7.59 -3.77 1.82
CA ALA A 108 7.28 -2.84 0.74
C ALA A 108 8.44 -1.90 0.41
N VAL A 109 8.90 -1.87 -0.84
CA VAL A 109 9.98 -0.96 -1.28
C VAL A 109 9.49 0.13 -2.23
N ASP A 110 8.17 0.24 -2.45
CA ASP A 110 7.53 1.32 -3.19
C ASP A 110 6.08 1.55 -2.75
N SER A 111 5.47 2.60 -3.30
CA SER A 111 4.11 3.00 -2.92
C SER A 111 2.98 2.05 -3.34
N TYR A 112 3.18 1.23 -4.37
CA TYR A 112 2.18 0.23 -4.75
C TYR A 112 2.23 -0.94 -3.75
N GLN A 113 3.44 -1.40 -3.45
CA GLN A 113 3.68 -2.44 -2.45
C GLN A 113 3.21 -2.00 -1.06
N ASN A 114 3.33 -0.71 -0.71
CA ASN A 114 2.81 -0.22 0.57
C ASN A 114 1.30 -0.54 0.74
N VAL A 115 0.52 -0.45 -0.34
CA VAL A 115 -0.91 -0.78 -0.30
C VAL A 115 -1.11 -2.29 -0.33
N LEU A 116 -0.51 -2.97 -1.30
CA LEU A 116 -0.69 -4.41 -1.49
C LEU A 116 -0.25 -5.19 -0.25
N PHE A 117 0.98 -4.98 0.24
CA PHE A 117 1.52 -5.77 1.34
C PHE A 117 0.84 -5.45 2.67
N SER A 118 0.39 -4.21 2.89
CA SER A 118 -0.46 -3.89 4.05
C SER A 118 -1.79 -4.62 4.00
N LEU A 119 -2.41 -4.76 2.81
CA LEU A 119 -3.66 -5.50 2.63
C LEU A 119 -3.47 -7.00 2.93
N LEU A 120 -2.38 -7.58 2.45
CA LEU A 120 -2.04 -8.98 2.72
C LEU A 120 -1.73 -9.20 4.19
N HIS A 121 -0.93 -8.32 4.80
CA HIS A 121 -0.59 -8.36 6.22
C HIS A 121 -1.84 -8.28 7.09
N PHE A 122 -2.77 -7.38 6.77
CA PHE A 122 -4.07 -7.29 7.43
C PHE A 122 -4.84 -8.61 7.33
N ARG A 123 -4.94 -9.21 6.14
CA ARG A 123 -5.64 -10.48 5.91
C ARG A 123 -5.02 -11.65 6.67
N LEU A 124 -3.69 -11.68 6.77
CA LEU A 124 -2.94 -12.71 7.50
C LEU A 124 -3.13 -12.58 9.01
N VAL A 125 -3.19 -11.35 9.53
CA VAL A 125 -3.31 -11.10 10.98
C VAL A 125 -4.75 -11.20 11.48
N THR A 126 -5.71 -10.66 10.72
CA THR A 126 -7.12 -10.55 11.15
C THR A 126 -8.01 -11.69 10.67
N GLY A 127 -7.58 -12.42 9.64
CA GLY A 127 -8.38 -13.47 8.99
C GLY A 127 -9.46 -12.93 8.04
N VAL A 128 -9.65 -11.60 7.96
CA VAL A 128 -10.68 -10.96 7.14
C VAL A 128 -10.05 -9.91 6.21
N TYR A 129 -10.80 -9.47 5.20
CA TYR A 129 -10.41 -8.33 4.37
C TYR A 129 -11.03 -7.03 4.90
N PRO A 130 -10.33 -5.88 4.77
CA PRO A 130 -10.84 -4.62 5.25
C PRO A 130 -12.03 -4.15 4.39
N ARG A 131 -13.03 -3.55 5.05
CA ARG A 131 -14.16 -2.86 4.41
C ARG A 131 -13.81 -1.41 4.05
N ARG A 132 -12.90 -0.80 4.82
CA ARG A 132 -12.42 0.58 4.64
C ARG A 132 -10.89 0.59 4.62
N ILE A 133 -10.29 1.43 3.78
CA ILE A 133 -8.85 1.65 3.72
C ILE A 133 -8.56 3.16 3.76
N SER A 134 -7.65 3.55 4.64
CA SER A 134 -7.13 4.92 4.75
C SER A 134 -5.64 4.91 4.50
N VAL A 135 -5.17 5.68 3.53
CA VAL A 135 -3.73 5.77 3.22
C VAL A 135 -3.20 7.14 3.60
N VAL A 136 -2.33 7.21 4.58
CA VAL A 136 -1.55 8.40 4.95
C VAL A 136 -0.27 8.42 4.13
N THR A 137 -0.07 9.50 3.37
CA THR A 137 1.11 9.70 2.51
C THR A 137 1.27 11.18 2.16
N HIS A 138 2.18 11.50 1.25
CA HIS A 138 2.30 12.87 0.75
C HIS A 138 1.10 13.24 -0.15
N GLU A 139 0.56 14.45 0.01
CA GLU A 139 -0.57 14.94 -0.78
C GLU A 139 -0.23 14.99 -2.28
N PHE A 140 1.00 15.37 -2.65
CA PHE A 140 1.40 15.35 -4.06
C PHE A 140 1.35 13.96 -4.70
N LYS A 141 1.35 12.87 -3.91
CA LYS A 141 1.20 11.47 -4.40
C LYS A 141 -0.26 11.06 -4.55
N ARG A 142 -1.25 11.84 -4.08
CA ARG A 142 -2.68 11.47 -4.06
C ARG A 142 -3.15 10.95 -5.42
N ARG A 143 -2.86 11.69 -6.50
CA ARG A 143 -3.27 11.33 -7.85
C ARG A 143 -2.73 9.95 -8.26
N ARG A 144 -1.48 9.64 -7.91
CA ARG A 144 -0.89 8.33 -8.16
C ARG A 144 -1.65 7.20 -7.46
N PHE A 145 -2.01 7.38 -6.20
CA PHE A 145 -2.78 6.37 -5.47
C PHE A 145 -4.20 6.19 -6.06
N MET A 146 -4.88 7.31 -6.31
CA MET A 146 -6.27 7.31 -6.75
C MET A 146 -6.46 6.81 -8.19
N GLU A 147 -5.56 7.18 -9.10
CA GLU A 147 -5.67 6.86 -10.53
C GLU A 147 -4.96 5.57 -10.93
N TRP A 148 -3.92 5.15 -10.20
CA TRP A 148 -3.08 4.03 -10.62
C TRP A 148 -3.03 2.90 -9.59
N HIS A 149 -2.69 3.18 -8.32
CA HIS A 149 -2.51 2.09 -7.34
C HIS A 149 -3.81 1.42 -6.94
N PHE A 150 -4.81 2.19 -6.53
CA PHE A 150 -6.11 1.63 -6.14
C PHE A 150 -6.78 0.91 -7.31
N PRO A 151 -6.84 1.48 -8.53
CA PRO A 151 -7.35 0.77 -9.69
C PRO A 151 -6.57 -0.52 -10.01
N ALA A 152 -5.24 -0.52 -9.96
CA ALA A 152 -4.44 -1.72 -10.20
C ALA A 152 -4.71 -2.85 -9.19
N LEU A 153 -5.12 -2.49 -7.96
CA LEU A 153 -5.55 -3.43 -6.92
C LEU A 153 -7.07 -3.73 -6.98
N GLY A 154 -7.78 -3.11 -7.93
CA GLY A 154 -9.23 -3.14 -8.09
C GLY A 154 -9.98 -2.65 -6.86
N LEU A 155 -9.39 -1.70 -6.14
CA LEU A 155 -10.00 -0.90 -5.08
C LEU A 155 -10.72 0.28 -5.74
N ARG A 156 -12.01 0.48 -5.44
CA ARG A 156 -12.82 1.53 -6.06
C ARG A 156 -12.95 2.74 -5.13
N PRO A 157 -12.45 3.92 -5.50
CA PRO A 157 -12.80 5.15 -4.80
C PRO A 157 -14.27 5.48 -5.09
N VAL A 158 -15.17 5.26 -4.14
CA VAL A 158 -16.60 5.60 -4.29
C VAL A 158 -16.82 7.03 -3.80
N PHE A 159 -17.26 7.91 -4.71
CA PHE A 159 -17.58 9.32 -4.42
C PHE A 159 -19.05 9.57 -4.03
N SER A 160 -19.84 8.51 -3.80
CA SER A 160 -21.21 8.62 -3.28
C SER A 160 -21.20 8.87 -1.77
N SER A 161 -22.17 9.64 -1.29
CA SER A 161 -22.31 10.23 0.06
C SER A 161 -22.44 9.25 1.24
N SER A 162 -22.06 7.98 1.09
CA SER A 162 -22.10 6.98 2.15
C SER A 162 -20.99 5.95 1.92
N THR A 163 -19.82 6.21 2.51
CA THR A 163 -18.64 5.34 2.61
C THR A 163 -17.83 5.09 1.32
N SER A 164 -16.77 5.89 1.13
CA SER A 164 -15.64 5.51 0.27
C SER A 164 -14.93 4.31 0.90
N THR A 165 -14.73 3.21 0.15
CA THR A 165 -13.99 2.04 0.63
C THR A 165 -12.49 2.32 0.73
N VAL A 166 -11.98 3.32 0.00
CA VAL A 166 -10.58 3.77 0.06
C VAL A 166 -10.49 5.29 0.08
N ARG A 167 -9.57 5.86 0.87
CA ARG A 167 -9.27 7.30 0.89
C ARG A 167 -7.78 7.56 1.11
N VAL A 168 -7.32 8.73 0.65
CA VAL A 168 -5.96 9.24 0.91
C VAL A 168 -6.02 10.43 1.88
N ILE A 169 -5.18 10.39 2.90
CA ILE A 169 -4.88 11.47 3.84
C ILE A 169 -3.50 12.00 3.44
N GLY A 170 -3.49 13.11 2.72
CA GLY A 170 -2.26 13.67 2.18
C GLY A 170 -1.70 14.76 3.08
N ILE A 171 -0.41 14.67 3.40
CA ILE A 171 0.31 15.65 4.21
C ILE A 171 1.64 15.93 3.52
N ASN A 172 1.80 17.15 3.02
CA ASN A 172 3.05 17.60 2.40
C ASN A 172 3.96 18.27 3.43
N PRO A 173 5.29 18.30 3.17
CA PRO A 173 6.15 19.26 3.83
C PRO A 173 5.69 20.71 3.59
N PRO A 174 6.07 21.65 4.47
CA PRO A 174 5.86 23.08 4.25
C PRO A 174 6.45 23.54 2.92
N GLU A 175 5.83 24.53 2.29
CA GLU A 175 6.21 25.01 0.96
C GLU A 175 7.63 25.62 0.94
N GLU A 176 8.09 26.14 2.08
CA GLU A 176 9.45 26.65 2.26
C GLU A 176 10.51 25.55 2.25
N ILE A 177 10.12 24.32 2.57
CA ILE A 177 10.99 23.13 2.58
C ILE A 177 10.97 22.46 1.21
N ALA A 178 9.79 22.25 0.65
CA ALA A 178 9.63 21.66 -0.68
C ALA A 178 8.51 22.37 -1.47
N PRO A 179 8.87 23.22 -2.44
CA PRO A 179 7.90 23.93 -3.25
C PRO A 179 6.95 22.97 -3.98
N LEU A 180 5.65 23.28 -3.93
CA LEU A 180 4.61 22.41 -4.49
C LEU A 180 4.81 22.15 -5.99
N GLU A 181 5.24 23.17 -6.75
CA GLU A 181 5.53 23.02 -8.19
C GLU A 181 6.61 21.96 -8.44
N GLY A 182 7.69 21.97 -7.66
CA GLY A 182 8.77 21.00 -7.77
C GLY A 182 8.32 19.58 -7.41
N LEU A 183 7.51 19.45 -6.36
CA LEU A 183 6.93 18.17 -5.94
C LEU A 183 6.01 17.58 -7.04
N LEU A 184 5.14 18.40 -7.63
CA LEU A 184 4.23 17.98 -8.69
C LEU A 184 4.97 17.64 -9.98
N ALA A 185 5.97 18.43 -10.38
CA ALA A 185 6.80 18.15 -11.55
C ALA A 185 7.59 16.84 -11.38
N GLY A 186 8.14 16.60 -10.18
CA GLY A 186 8.80 15.34 -9.84
C GLY A 186 7.85 14.15 -9.89
N GLU A 187 6.63 14.30 -9.36
CA GLU A 187 5.61 13.25 -9.37
C GLU A 187 5.10 12.94 -10.78
N GLU A 188 4.89 13.94 -11.64
CA GLU A 188 4.44 13.69 -13.02
C GLU A 188 5.47 12.86 -13.81
N ASN A 189 6.75 13.20 -13.67
CA ASN A 189 7.84 12.56 -14.42
C ASN A 189 8.25 11.19 -13.85
N SER A 190 8.43 11.10 -12.53
CA SER A 190 9.03 9.92 -11.86
C SER A 190 8.03 9.09 -11.06
N GLY A 191 6.79 9.57 -10.92
CA GLY A 191 5.68 8.87 -10.32
C GLY A 191 4.67 8.46 -11.38
N ILE A 192 3.69 9.32 -11.62
CA ILE A 192 2.53 9.08 -12.49
C ILE A 192 2.95 8.58 -13.88
N GLY A 193 3.92 9.23 -14.53
CA GLY A 193 4.40 8.84 -15.86
C GLY A 193 4.90 7.40 -15.95
N LEU A 194 5.55 6.90 -14.90
CA LEU A 194 6.02 5.52 -14.83
C LEU A 194 4.88 4.54 -14.50
N TRP A 195 4.10 4.83 -13.47
CA TRP A 195 3.03 3.94 -12.99
C TRP A 195 1.87 3.80 -13.97
N ARG A 196 1.64 4.80 -14.83
CA ARG A 196 0.68 4.72 -15.92
C ARG A 196 0.97 3.58 -16.90
N ASN A 197 2.24 3.37 -17.22
CA ASN A 197 2.68 2.39 -18.20
C ASN A 197 3.11 1.07 -17.57
N ASP A 198 3.34 1.06 -16.25
CA ASP A 198 3.68 -0.12 -15.46
C ASP A 198 2.92 -0.11 -14.11
N PRO A 199 1.61 -0.42 -14.12
CA PRO A 199 0.76 -0.32 -12.92
C PRO A 199 1.14 -1.28 -11.79
N TYR A 200 1.94 -2.31 -12.07
CA TYR A 200 2.38 -3.32 -11.11
C TYR A 200 3.84 -3.14 -10.68
N GLY A 201 4.57 -2.21 -11.29
CA GLY A 201 5.96 -1.86 -10.96
C GLY A 201 6.98 -2.96 -11.31
N VAL A 202 6.67 -3.79 -12.30
CA VAL A 202 7.44 -5.00 -12.67
C VAL A 202 8.30 -4.80 -13.91
N LEU A 203 8.21 -3.64 -14.56
CA LEU A 203 8.90 -3.33 -15.80
C LEU A 203 9.96 -2.24 -15.62
N GLY A 204 10.91 -2.21 -16.55
CA GLY A 204 11.85 -1.12 -16.79
C GLY A 204 12.41 -0.45 -15.53
N GLU A 205 12.09 0.83 -15.37
CA GLU A 205 12.63 1.69 -14.32
C GLU A 205 12.09 1.35 -12.93
N LEU A 206 10.81 1.00 -12.79
CA LEU A 206 10.22 0.65 -11.49
C LEU A 206 10.82 -0.64 -10.94
N ALA A 207 10.99 -1.65 -11.79
CA ALA A 207 11.70 -2.87 -11.42
C ALA A 207 13.17 -2.59 -11.06
N ALA A 208 13.84 -1.67 -11.76
CA ALA A 208 15.21 -1.26 -11.42
C ALA A 208 15.28 -0.56 -10.05
N LYS A 209 14.31 0.31 -9.74
CA LYS A 209 14.19 0.97 -8.42
C LYS A 209 13.97 -0.07 -7.32
N ARG A 210 13.11 -1.07 -7.53
CA ARG A 210 12.91 -2.21 -6.61
C ARG A 210 14.21 -2.96 -6.36
N ARG A 211 14.95 -3.32 -7.42
CA ARG A 211 16.25 -4.02 -7.29
C ARG A 211 17.27 -3.22 -6.49
N LYS A 212 17.36 -1.91 -6.72
CA LYS A 212 18.24 -1.02 -5.95
C LYS A 212 17.92 -1.04 -4.45
N ARG A 213 16.65 -1.22 -4.08
CA ARG A 213 16.16 -1.35 -2.70
C ARG A 213 16.20 -2.80 -2.20
N GLY A 214 16.85 -3.69 -2.95
CA GLY A 214 17.03 -5.09 -2.59
C GLY A 214 15.76 -5.93 -2.72
N TRP A 215 14.83 -5.56 -3.60
CA TRP A 215 13.68 -6.36 -4.01
C TRP A 215 13.88 -6.85 -5.45
N VAL A 216 14.04 -8.17 -5.63
CA VAL A 216 14.15 -8.81 -6.95
C VAL A 216 12.90 -9.63 -7.23
N GLY A 217 12.51 -9.73 -8.51
CA GLY A 217 11.37 -10.55 -8.91
C GLY A 217 11.55 -12.01 -8.48
N GLY A 218 10.47 -12.63 -8.00
CA GLY A 218 10.46 -13.95 -7.39
C GLY A 218 10.48 -13.91 -5.86
N MET A 219 10.92 -12.81 -5.23
CA MET A 219 10.89 -12.70 -3.76
C MET A 219 9.48 -12.76 -3.20
N GLU A 220 8.50 -12.23 -3.93
CA GLU A 220 7.09 -12.29 -3.57
C GLU A 220 6.59 -13.72 -3.33
N ARG A 221 7.15 -14.71 -4.03
CA ARG A 221 6.81 -16.13 -3.82
C ARG A 221 7.27 -16.63 -2.47
N GLY A 222 8.47 -16.27 -2.06
CA GLY A 222 9.01 -16.67 -0.75
C GLY A 222 8.31 -15.99 0.42
N VAL A 223 7.69 -14.82 0.19
CA VAL A 223 7.03 -14.03 1.23
C VAL A 223 5.53 -14.32 1.34
N PHE A 224 4.84 -14.53 0.21
CA PHE A 224 3.38 -14.53 0.16
C PHE A 224 2.74 -15.77 -0.45
N VAL A 225 3.49 -16.81 -0.84
CA VAL A 225 2.93 -18.08 -1.36
C VAL A 225 3.00 -19.17 -0.29
N GLY A 226 1.92 -19.91 -0.10
CA GLY A 226 1.81 -20.99 0.90
C GLY A 226 1.67 -20.48 2.34
N VAL A 227 1.31 -19.21 2.52
CA VAL A 227 1.22 -18.56 3.85
C VAL A 227 -0.21 -18.49 4.39
N GLY A 228 -1.16 -19.19 3.76
CA GLY A 228 -2.56 -19.21 4.15
C GLY A 228 -3.44 -18.16 3.47
N LEU A 229 -2.95 -17.57 2.37
CA LEU A 229 -3.74 -16.74 1.46
C LEU A 229 -4.49 -17.61 0.45
N GLU A 230 -5.57 -17.09 -0.11
CA GLU A 230 -6.31 -17.73 -1.19
C GLU A 230 -5.42 -17.81 -2.45
N GLY A 231 -5.45 -18.92 -3.19
CA GLY A 231 -4.56 -19.10 -4.35
C GLY A 231 -4.64 -17.99 -5.40
N VAL A 232 -5.84 -17.41 -5.61
CA VAL A 232 -6.04 -16.25 -6.49
C VAL A 232 -5.31 -14.99 -6.02
N VAL A 233 -5.13 -14.83 -4.71
CA VAL A 233 -4.41 -13.71 -4.09
C VAL A 233 -2.91 -13.94 -4.23
N GLU A 234 -2.45 -15.16 -4.01
CA GLU A 234 -1.04 -15.55 -4.23
C GLU A 234 -0.63 -15.33 -5.70
N GLU A 235 -1.51 -15.67 -6.65
CA GLU A 235 -1.32 -15.38 -8.08
C GLU A 235 -1.25 -13.89 -8.37
N LEU A 236 -2.15 -13.08 -7.78
CA LEU A 236 -2.16 -11.62 -7.96
C LEU A 236 -0.85 -10.99 -7.45
N VAL A 237 -0.33 -11.45 -6.32
CA VAL A 237 0.91 -10.95 -5.74
C VAL A 237 2.13 -11.28 -6.61
N CYS A 238 2.06 -12.40 -7.35
CA CYS A 238 3.07 -12.81 -8.31
C CYS A 238 2.83 -12.26 -9.73
N TRP A 239 1.83 -11.39 -9.92
CA TRP A 239 1.43 -10.93 -11.24
C TRP A 239 2.47 -9.96 -11.84
N ASP A 240 2.90 -10.26 -13.06
CA ASP A 240 3.93 -9.51 -13.79
C ASP A 240 3.38 -8.72 -15.00
N GLY A 241 2.05 -8.52 -15.09
CA GLY A 241 1.46 -7.70 -16.14
C GLY A 241 1.50 -8.33 -17.54
N ASP A 242 1.41 -9.66 -17.65
CA ASP A 242 1.57 -10.45 -18.88
C ASP A 242 3.00 -10.44 -19.48
N GLY A 243 4.00 -9.98 -18.74
CA GLY A 243 5.44 -10.13 -19.05
C GLY A 243 5.88 -9.58 -20.41
N GLY A 244 5.21 -8.56 -20.95
CA GLY A 244 5.51 -8.00 -22.28
C GLY A 244 5.37 -8.99 -23.45
N ARG A 245 4.89 -10.22 -23.18
CA ARG A 245 4.61 -11.25 -24.18
C ARG A 245 3.11 -11.31 -24.35
N GLY A 246 2.55 -10.40 -25.15
CA GLY A 246 1.11 -10.34 -25.39
C GLY A 246 0.54 -11.73 -25.65
N LEU A 247 -0.47 -12.12 -24.85
CA LEU A 247 -1.41 -13.25 -24.95
C LEU A 247 -0.92 -14.65 -25.42
N GLY A 248 0.36 -14.86 -25.75
CA GLY A 248 0.84 -16.04 -26.46
C GLY A 248 1.82 -16.92 -25.69
N GLY A 249 2.31 -16.49 -24.53
CA GLY A 249 3.38 -17.16 -23.79
C GLY A 249 2.96 -18.28 -22.85
N TRP A 250 1.67 -18.42 -22.53
CA TRP A 250 1.17 -19.37 -21.54
C TRP A 250 0.54 -20.60 -22.20
N LYS A 251 1.33 -21.33 -22.99
CA LYS A 251 0.96 -22.67 -23.47
C LYS A 251 1.40 -23.71 -22.43
N GLY A 252 0.61 -23.91 -21.39
CA GLY A 252 0.92 -24.95 -20.39
C GLY A 252 -0.13 -25.23 -19.32
N CYS A 253 -1.03 -24.28 -19.04
CA CYS A 253 -2.16 -24.50 -18.11
C CYS A 253 -3.47 -24.18 -18.83
N PRO A 254 -4.24 -25.18 -19.32
CA PRO A 254 -5.44 -24.98 -20.14
C PRO A 254 -6.67 -24.47 -19.36
N GLY A 255 -6.48 -23.60 -18.35
CA GLY A 255 -7.59 -23.05 -17.56
C GLY A 255 -7.32 -21.72 -16.85
N LEU A 256 -6.06 -21.32 -16.60
CA LEU A 256 -5.76 -20.10 -15.83
C LEU A 256 -5.92 -18.80 -16.64
N SER A 257 -5.52 -18.77 -17.91
CA SER A 257 -5.62 -17.55 -18.72
C SER A 257 -7.07 -17.17 -19.04
N GLY A 258 -7.99 -18.13 -19.03
CA GLY A 258 -9.43 -17.90 -19.12
C GLY A 258 -10.02 -17.43 -17.79
N PHE A 259 -9.59 -18.01 -16.67
CA PHE A 259 -10.14 -17.70 -15.35
C PHE A 259 -9.72 -16.31 -14.83
N VAL A 260 -8.44 -15.92 -14.98
CA VAL A 260 -7.97 -14.58 -14.60
C VAL A 260 -8.56 -13.52 -15.53
N ARG A 261 -8.73 -13.84 -16.82
CA ARG A 261 -9.41 -12.97 -17.78
C ARG A 261 -10.89 -12.85 -17.48
N ASP A 262 -11.59 -13.92 -17.10
CA ASP A 262 -12.97 -13.86 -16.61
C ASP A 262 -13.08 -13.12 -15.28
N LEU A 263 -12.11 -13.26 -14.37
CA LEU A 263 -12.04 -12.51 -13.11
C LEU A 263 -11.88 -11.01 -13.39
N LEU A 264 -11.09 -10.62 -14.39
CA LEU A 264 -10.89 -9.23 -14.81
C LEU A 264 -12.10 -8.70 -15.62
N VAL A 265 -12.65 -9.46 -16.56
CA VAL A 265 -13.84 -9.08 -17.36
C VAL A 265 -15.08 -8.92 -16.47
N ARG A 266 -15.30 -9.85 -15.52
CA ARG A 266 -16.35 -9.73 -14.50
C ARG A 266 -16.10 -8.57 -13.52
N ARG A 267 -14.83 -8.16 -13.31
CA ARG A 267 -14.45 -7.06 -12.41
C ARG A 267 -14.47 -5.66 -13.07
N TRP A 268 -14.42 -5.56 -14.40
CA TRP A 268 -14.17 -4.28 -15.09
C TRP A 268 -15.22 -3.77 -16.10
N GLY A 269 -16.37 -4.43 -16.30
CA GLY A 269 -17.56 -3.78 -16.90
C GLY A 269 -17.37 -3.06 -18.25
N LEU A 270 -16.38 -3.47 -19.07
CA LEU A 270 -16.21 -2.96 -20.42
C LEU A 270 -17.20 -3.69 -21.33
N ARG A 271 -18.20 -2.95 -21.81
CA ARG A 271 -19.16 -3.44 -22.80
C ARG A 271 -18.41 -3.83 -24.08
N ASP A 272 -18.55 -5.08 -24.49
CA ASP A 272 -18.86 -5.33 -25.89
C ASP A 272 -20.17 -6.10 -25.98
N ASN A 273 -20.90 -5.78 -27.03
CA ASN A 273 -22.34 -5.80 -27.12
C ASN A 273 -22.84 -7.15 -27.64
N ARG A 274 -23.63 -7.86 -26.83
CA ARG A 274 -25.01 -8.33 -27.09
C ARG A 274 -25.27 -9.70 -26.46
N ASP A 275 -26.30 -9.66 -25.63
CA ASP A 275 -27.23 -10.73 -25.28
C ASP A 275 -26.66 -11.99 -24.63
N GLU A 276 -27.23 -12.26 -23.44
CA GLU A 276 -26.95 -13.37 -22.53
C GLU A 276 -25.68 -13.22 -21.68
N VAL A 277 -25.83 -12.67 -20.47
CA VAL A 277 -25.53 -13.35 -19.19
C VAL A 277 -26.07 -12.44 -18.06
N ARG A 278 -27.35 -12.62 -17.75
CA ARG A 278 -27.90 -12.32 -16.43
C ARG A 278 -27.39 -13.42 -15.49
N GLU A 279 -26.24 -13.20 -14.86
CA GLU A 279 -25.80 -13.87 -13.62
C GLU A 279 -24.32 -13.52 -13.36
N ILE A 280 -24.02 -12.36 -12.79
CA ILE A 280 -22.86 -12.05 -11.90
C ILE A 280 -23.22 -10.74 -11.16
N VAL A 281 -24.37 -10.79 -10.47
CA VAL A 281 -24.69 -9.88 -9.37
C VAL A 281 -24.71 -10.67 -8.05
N TYR A 282 -24.46 -11.98 -8.11
CA TYR A 282 -24.72 -12.92 -7.01
C TYR A 282 -23.49 -13.22 -6.13
N VAL A 283 -22.25 -13.05 -6.62
CA VAL A 283 -21.04 -13.44 -5.86
C VAL A 283 -20.46 -12.32 -4.99
N ILE A 284 -20.90 -11.06 -5.16
CA ILE A 284 -20.48 -9.93 -4.29
C ILE A 284 -21.59 -9.52 -3.32
N ARG A 285 -22.85 -9.96 -3.52
CA ARG A 285 -23.96 -9.68 -2.61
C ARG A 285 -24.05 -10.63 -1.41
N GLU A 286 -23.59 -11.88 -1.53
CA GLU A 286 -23.71 -12.89 -0.47
C GLU A 286 -22.60 -12.81 0.62
N SER A 287 -21.55 -11.99 0.43
CA SER A 287 -20.52 -11.78 1.47
C SER A 287 -20.71 -10.48 2.27
N PHE A 288 -21.82 -9.76 2.06
CA PHE A 288 -22.05 -8.44 2.66
C PHE A 288 -23.42 -8.19 3.29
N VAL A 289 -24.28 -9.21 3.46
CA VAL A 289 -25.45 -9.12 4.35
C VAL A 289 -25.71 -10.48 5.02
N PHE A 290 -25.84 -10.47 6.35
CA PHE A 290 -25.99 -11.59 7.32
C PHE A 290 -24.67 -12.37 7.54
N VAL A 291 -24.07 -12.42 8.73
CA VAL A 291 -24.52 -12.25 10.12
C VAL A 291 -23.70 -11.17 10.84
#